data_AF-A0A958FKX4-F1
#
_entry.id   AF-A0A958FKX4-F1
#
_cell.length_a   1.000
_cell.length_b   1.000
_cell.length_c   1.000
_cell.angle_alpha   90.00
_cell.angle_beta   90.00
_cell.angle_gamma   90.00
#
_symmetry.space_group_name_H-M   'P 1'
#
loop_
_entity.id
_entity.type
_entity.pdbx_description
1 polymer ?
#
loop_
_entity_poly.entity_id
_entity_poly.type
_entity_poly.pdbx_seq_one_letter_code
_entity_poly.pdbx_strand_id
1 'polypeptide(L)'
;MLDYCWSCGGHPAGTPVGTPGFDSDAQIAWDGTQGYGSASIIIGIIDSGVDIDHPDLRLVAGWDYGSNDSNPDDNSASPGHGTACAGVAAASANNGLGVAGIAGGCSVMPLKVANNA
;
A
#
# COMPACT_ATOMS: atom_id res chain seq x y z
N MET A 1 9.23 4.74 -2.93
CA MET A 1 9.95 3.50 -3.31
C MET A 1 9.94 3.34 -4.83
N LEU A 2 10.28 4.40 -5.58
CA LEU A 2 10.15 4.44 -7.04
C LEU A 2 11.48 4.69 -7.78
N ASP A 3 12.58 4.83 -7.04
CA ASP A 3 13.86 5.28 -7.60
C ASP A 3 14.95 4.19 -7.42
N TYR A 4 14.69 2.98 -7.92
CA TYR A 4 15.71 1.93 -8.01
C TYR A 4 16.03 1.68 -9.48
N CYS A 5 17.24 2.08 -9.91
CA CYS A 5 17.74 1.72 -11.23
C CYS A 5 18.35 0.33 -11.18
N TRP A 6 17.57 -0.69 -11.56
CA TRP A 6 18.00 -2.09 -11.54
C TRP A 6 19.22 -2.37 -12.41
N SER A 7 19.30 -1.73 -13.57
CA SER A 7 20.42 -1.90 -14.50
C SER A 7 21.72 -1.24 -14.04
N CYS A 8 21.66 -0.33 -13.06
CA CYS A 8 22.82 0.42 -12.60
C CYS A 8 23.11 0.27 -11.10
N GLY A 9 22.39 -0.62 -10.40
CA GLY A 9 22.73 -1.07 -9.05
C GLY A 9 22.73 0.03 -7.99
N GLY A 10 21.90 1.06 -8.15
CA GLY A 10 21.92 2.21 -7.24
C GLY A 10 20.59 2.95 -7.14
N HIS A 11 20.37 3.50 -5.95
CA HIS A 11 19.51 4.67 -5.78
C HIS A 11 20.19 5.86 -6.48
N PRO A 12 19.45 6.72 -7.20
CA PRO A 12 20.02 7.92 -7.83
C PRO A 12 20.69 8.89 -6.83
N ALA A 13 20.59 8.65 -5.51
CA ALA A 13 21.11 9.53 -4.47
C ALA A 13 21.80 8.82 -3.28
N GLY A 14 22.18 7.53 -3.35
CA GLY A 14 22.73 6.84 -2.17
C GLY A 14 23.63 5.63 -2.43
N THR A 15 24.55 5.37 -1.49
CA THR A 15 25.37 4.15 -1.45
C THR A 15 24.46 2.92 -1.31
N PRO A 16 24.70 1.83 -2.06
CA PRO A 16 23.93 0.60 -1.90
C PRO A 16 23.96 0.12 -0.44
N VAL A 17 22.78 -0.08 0.14
CA VAL A 17 22.60 -0.73 1.44
C VAL A 17 21.89 -2.07 1.21
N GLY A 18 22.40 -3.16 1.80
CA GLY A 18 21.89 -4.52 1.60
C GLY A 18 22.57 -5.30 0.47
N THR A 19 22.01 -6.46 0.13
CA THR A 19 22.53 -7.34 -0.94
C THR A 19 21.72 -7.09 -2.23
N PRO A 20 22.38 -6.77 -3.37
CA PRO A 20 21.69 -6.61 -4.65
C PRO A 20 20.85 -7.86 -5.00
N GLY A 21 19.61 -7.66 -5.47
CA GLY A 21 18.72 -8.76 -5.85
C GLY A 21 17.73 -9.23 -4.76
N PHE A 22 17.81 -8.70 -3.54
CA PHE A 22 17.02 -9.17 -2.40
C PHE A 22 15.76 -8.33 -2.21
N ASP A 23 14.87 -8.42 -3.19
CA ASP A 23 13.62 -7.68 -3.25
C ASP A 23 12.56 -8.51 -3.98
N SER A 24 11.42 -7.90 -4.32
CA SER A 24 10.28 -8.59 -4.91
C SER A 24 10.36 -8.79 -6.43
N ASP A 25 11.37 -8.23 -7.11
CA ASP A 25 11.51 -8.24 -8.57
C ASP A 25 10.22 -7.77 -9.31
N ALA A 26 9.51 -6.80 -8.72
CA ALA A 26 8.19 -6.36 -9.18
C ALA A 26 8.23 -5.51 -10.46
N GLN A 27 9.41 -5.02 -10.86
CA GLN A 27 9.57 -4.11 -11.99
C GLN A 27 9.07 -4.71 -13.30
N ILE A 28 9.35 -6.01 -13.53
CA ILE A 28 8.88 -6.71 -14.74
C ILE A 28 7.34 -6.70 -14.81
N ALA A 29 6.65 -6.78 -13.67
CA ALA A 29 5.19 -6.68 -13.63
C ALA A 29 4.71 -5.25 -13.91
N TRP A 30 5.37 -4.24 -13.32
CA TRP A 30 5.03 -2.82 -13.52
C TRP A 30 5.29 -2.30 -14.93
N ASP A 31 6.35 -2.77 -15.59
CA ASP A 31 6.66 -2.46 -16.99
C ASP A 31 5.80 -3.29 -17.97
N GLY A 32 5.13 -4.32 -17.46
CA GLY A 32 4.22 -5.16 -18.20
C GLY A 32 2.88 -4.49 -18.53
N THR A 33 2.05 -5.16 -19.33
CA THR A 33 0.77 -4.62 -19.80
C THR A 33 -0.26 -4.38 -18.69
N GLN A 34 -0.09 -5.04 -17.53
CA GLN A 34 -0.97 -4.85 -16.37
C GLN A 34 -0.56 -3.65 -15.50
N GLY A 35 0.64 -3.10 -15.69
CA GLY A 35 1.15 -1.99 -14.89
C GLY A 35 1.11 -2.30 -13.39
N TYR A 36 0.59 -1.35 -12.62
CA TYR A 36 0.40 -1.48 -11.16
C TYR A 36 -0.88 -2.23 -10.76
N GLY A 37 -1.56 -2.89 -11.71
CA GLY A 37 -2.86 -3.53 -11.49
C GLY A 37 -4.04 -2.65 -11.90
N SER A 38 -5.22 -3.01 -11.41
CA SER A 38 -6.50 -2.38 -11.78
C SER A 38 -7.36 -2.13 -10.56
N ALA A 39 -8.10 -1.01 -10.56
CA ALA A 39 -9.02 -0.66 -9.49
C ALA A 39 -10.13 -1.70 -9.25
N SER A 40 -10.39 -2.57 -10.23
CA SER A 40 -11.33 -3.69 -10.13
C SER A 40 -10.82 -4.84 -9.26
N ILE A 41 -9.51 -4.90 -8.98
CA ILE A 41 -8.90 -5.86 -8.06
C ILE A 41 -8.94 -5.23 -6.68
N ILE A 42 -9.60 -5.92 -5.74
CA ILE A 42 -9.80 -5.45 -4.37
C ILE A 42 -8.90 -6.26 -3.45
N ILE A 43 -8.05 -5.57 -2.70
CA ILE A 43 -7.16 -6.14 -1.68
C ILE A 43 -7.80 -5.90 -0.32
N GLY A 44 -8.20 -6.96 0.36
CA GLY A 44 -8.73 -6.89 1.72
C GLY A 44 -7.60 -6.75 2.74
N ILE A 45 -7.64 -5.71 3.56
CA ILE A 45 -6.69 -5.50 4.68
C ILE A 45 -7.43 -5.82 5.98
N ILE A 46 -7.16 -6.99 6.53
CA ILE A 46 -7.75 -7.48 7.77
C ILE A 46 -6.82 -7.10 8.93
N ASP A 47 -7.09 -5.97 9.59
CA ASP A 47 -6.14 -5.36 10.54
C ASP A 47 -6.84 -4.46 11.59
N SER A 48 -6.11 -3.49 12.15
CA SER A 48 -6.53 -2.49 13.15
C SER A 48 -7.43 -1.38 12.60
N GLY A 49 -7.66 -1.37 11.29
CA GLY A 49 -8.32 -0.28 10.57
C GLY A 49 -7.39 0.31 9.52
N VAL A 50 -7.94 1.13 8.63
CA VAL A 50 -7.17 1.91 7.66
C VAL A 50 -7.71 3.32 7.71
N ASP A 51 -6.82 4.32 7.71
CA ASP A 51 -7.18 5.72 7.55
C ASP A 51 -8.00 5.89 6.26
N ILE A 52 -9.31 6.09 6.42
CA ILE A 52 -10.24 6.09 5.28
C ILE A 52 -10.17 7.38 4.46
N ASP A 53 -9.50 8.40 4.99
CA ASP A 53 -9.29 9.70 4.34
C ASP A 53 -7.85 9.83 3.80
N HIS A 54 -7.05 8.75 3.85
CA HIS A 54 -5.65 8.80 3.44
C HIS A 54 -5.52 9.12 1.94
N PRO A 55 -4.85 10.22 1.56
CA PRO A 55 -4.86 10.72 0.18
C PRO A 55 -4.07 9.84 -0.80
N ASP A 56 -3.24 8.93 -0.28
CA ASP A 56 -2.43 8.01 -1.07
C ASP A 56 -3.13 6.65 -1.34
N LEU A 57 -4.32 6.41 -0.77
CA LEU A 57 -5.02 5.13 -0.89
C LEU A 57 -6.29 5.27 -1.73
N ARG A 58 -6.54 4.28 -2.60
CA ARG A 58 -7.84 4.10 -3.26
C ARG A 58 -8.66 3.10 -2.47
N LEU A 59 -9.73 3.56 -1.85
CA LEU A 59 -10.54 2.74 -0.94
C LEU A 59 -11.89 2.36 -1.54
N VAL A 60 -12.37 1.17 -1.17
CA VAL A 60 -13.76 0.76 -1.29
C VAL A 60 -14.37 0.60 0.09
N ALA A 61 -15.70 0.48 0.16
CA ALA A 61 -16.41 0.29 1.41
C ALA A 61 -15.87 -0.92 2.18
N GLY A 62 -15.57 -0.71 3.46
CA GLY A 62 -15.07 -1.72 4.39
C GLY A 62 -16.04 -1.95 5.56
N TRP A 63 -15.54 -2.62 6.62
CA TRP A 63 -16.34 -2.94 7.80
C TRP A 63 -15.49 -2.99 9.09
N ASP A 64 -16.05 -2.54 10.21
CA ASP A 64 -15.51 -2.75 11.55
C ASP A 64 -16.26 -3.87 12.27
N TYR A 65 -15.56 -4.98 12.46
CA TYR A 65 -16.10 -6.17 13.14
C TYR A 65 -16.07 -6.07 14.66
N GLY A 66 -15.24 -5.19 15.22
CA GLY A 66 -15.16 -4.94 16.66
C GLY A 66 -16.33 -4.07 17.16
N SER A 67 -16.67 -3.03 16.41
CA SER A 67 -17.80 -2.13 16.70
C SER A 67 -19.10 -2.59 16.03
N ASN A 68 -19.01 -3.53 15.08
CA ASN A 68 -20.11 -4.03 14.25
C ASN A 68 -20.82 -2.90 13.48
N ASP A 69 -20.03 -2.07 12.80
CA ASP A 69 -20.51 -0.96 11.99
C ASP A 69 -19.70 -0.80 10.69
N SER A 70 -20.12 0.16 9.87
CA SER A 70 -19.51 0.44 8.57
C SER A 70 -18.34 1.44 8.67
N ASN A 71 -17.76 1.66 9.85
CA ASN A 71 -16.65 2.57 10.06
C ASN A 71 -15.33 1.82 10.34
N PRO A 72 -14.62 1.35 9.29
CA PRO A 72 -13.35 0.65 9.42
C PRO A 72 -12.15 1.60 9.66
N ASP A 73 -12.42 2.87 9.97
CA ASP A 73 -11.39 3.88 10.11
C ASP A 73 -10.41 3.56 11.23
N ASP A 74 -9.18 3.98 10.97
CA ASP A 74 -8.12 3.95 11.94
C ASP A 74 -8.28 5.15 12.88
N ASN A 75 -9.10 4.98 13.91
CA ASN A 75 -9.46 6.03 14.89
C ASN A 75 -8.27 6.49 15.78
N SER A 76 -7.02 6.25 15.37
CA SER A 76 -5.82 6.57 16.12
C SER A 76 -5.23 7.91 15.68
N ALA A 77 -4.48 8.58 16.59
CA ALA A 77 -3.91 9.90 16.33
C ALA A 77 -2.74 9.89 15.31
N SER A 78 -2.35 8.72 14.81
CA SER A 78 -1.27 8.53 13.83
C SER A 78 -1.56 7.26 13.04
N PRO A 79 -1.22 7.18 11.75
CA PRO A 79 -1.48 5.98 10.94
C PRO A 79 -0.98 4.71 11.63
N GLY A 80 -1.92 3.83 11.94
CA GLY A 80 -1.73 2.55 12.60
C GLY A 80 -1.27 1.45 11.65
N HIS A 81 -1.17 0.24 12.21
CA HIS A 81 -0.61 -0.93 11.54
C HIS A 81 -1.31 -1.23 10.21
N GLY A 82 -2.65 -1.18 10.18
CA GLY A 82 -3.42 -1.50 8.98
C GLY A 82 -3.23 -0.47 7.86
N THR A 83 -3.11 0.82 8.18
CA THR A 83 -2.78 1.87 7.21
C THR A 83 -1.39 1.65 6.60
N ALA A 84 -0.39 1.27 7.40
CA ALA A 84 0.95 0.95 6.91
C ALA A 84 0.93 -0.29 5.99
N CYS A 85 0.22 -1.35 6.37
CA CYS A 85 0.04 -2.53 5.53
C CYS A 85 -0.67 -2.20 4.20
N ALA A 86 -1.72 -1.38 4.24
CA ALA A 86 -2.42 -0.90 3.05
C ALA A 86 -1.48 -0.12 2.12
N GLY A 87 -0.60 0.71 2.67
CA GLY A 87 0.39 1.46 1.91
C GLY A 87 1.39 0.56 1.18
N VAL A 88 1.96 -0.43 1.86
CA VAL A 88 2.88 -1.40 1.23
C VAL A 88 2.19 -2.19 0.12
N ALA A 89 0.94 -2.60 0.34
CA ALA A 89 0.17 -3.36 -0.63
C ALA A 89 -0.22 -2.52 -1.85
N ALA A 90 -0.77 -1.33 -1.66
CA ALA A 90 -1.50 -0.61 -2.71
C ALA A 90 -1.56 0.92 -2.55
N ALA A 91 -0.56 1.56 -1.93
CA ALA A 91 -0.40 3.01 -2.09
C ALA A 91 -0.34 3.37 -3.58
N SER A 92 -1.06 4.44 -3.94
CA SER A 92 -1.37 4.76 -5.32
C SER A 92 -0.10 5.10 -6.10
N ALA A 93 0.21 4.31 -7.13
CA ALA A 93 1.41 4.55 -7.91
C ALA A 93 1.31 5.85 -8.74
N ASN A 94 2.42 6.58 -8.82
CA ASN A 94 2.59 7.74 -9.71
C ASN A 94 1.60 8.91 -9.50
N ASN A 95 1.09 9.11 -8.29
CA ASN A 95 0.22 10.24 -7.95
C ASN A 95 0.98 11.46 -7.36
N GLY A 96 2.30 11.35 -7.16
CA GLY A 96 3.15 12.41 -6.60
C GLY A 96 3.04 12.58 -5.07
N LEU A 97 2.40 11.63 -4.38
CA LEU A 97 2.29 11.58 -2.92
C LEU A 97 3.06 10.37 -2.38
N GLY A 98 3.46 10.45 -1.11
CA GLY A 98 3.89 9.30 -0.31
C GLY A 98 4.79 8.28 -1.01
N VAL A 99 4.26 7.05 -1.14
CA VAL A 99 4.98 5.88 -1.68
C VAL A 99 4.15 5.19 -2.76
N ALA A 100 4.72 4.19 -3.43
CA ALA A 100 3.96 3.30 -4.29
C ALA A 100 3.91 1.91 -3.65
N GLY A 101 2.71 1.35 -3.55
CA GLY A 101 2.50 -0.03 -3.15
C GLY A 101 2.81 -0.99 -4.30
N ILE A 102 3.02 -2.27 -3.96
CA ILE A 102 3.30 -3.31 -4.96
C ILE A 102 2.22 -3.38 -6.05
N ALA A 103 0.95 -3.20 -5.65
CA ALA A 103 -0.21 -3.19 -6.52
C ALA A 103 -0.91 -1.81 -6.48
N GLY A 104 -0.15 -0.72 -6.66
CA GLY A 104 -0.63 0.66 -6.55
C GLY A 104 -1.71 1.10 -7.55
N GLY A 105 -2.17 0.23 -8.45
CA GLY A 105 -3.35 0.45 -9.30
C GLY A 105 -4.64 -0.14 -8.73
N CYS A 106 -4.54 -1.01 -7.73
CA CYS A 106 -5.66 -1.73 -7.10
C CYS A 106 -6.41 -0.87 -6.08
N SER A 107 -7.55 -1.39 -5.61
CA SER A 107 -8.32 -0.77 -4.53
C SER A 107 -8.16 -1.54 -3.22
N VAL A 108 -8.22 -0.85 -2.08
CA VAL A 108 -8.12 -1.43 -0.74
C VAL A 108 -9.51 -1.50 -0.10
N MET A 109 -9.83 -2.65 0.48
CA MET A 109 -11.01 -2.85 1.34
C MET A 109 -10.55 -3.01 2.78
N PRO A 110 -10.82 -2.04 3.66
CA PRO A 110 -10.43 -2.15 5.06
C PRO A 110 -11.42 -3.03 5.85
N LEU A 111 -10.88 -4.03 6.55
CA LEU A 111 -11.62 -4.98 7.36
C LEU A 111 -11.06 -4.94 8.78
N LYS A 112 -11.63 -4.08 9.62
CA LYS A 112 -11.12 -3.81 10.95
C LYS A 112 -11.55 -4.90 11.93
N VAL A 113 -10.56 -5.59 12.52
CA VAL A 113 -10.74 -6.70 13.47
C VAL A 113 -9.97 -6.51 14.77
N ALA A 114 -9.14 -5.46 14.84
CA ALA A 114 -8.41 -5.08 16.04
C ALA A 114 -8.65 -3.60 16.36
N ASN A 115 -8.57 -3.27 17.65
CA ASN A 115 -8.91 -1.93 18.15
C ASN A 115 -7.66 -1.08 18.46
N ASN A 116 -6.46 -1.65 18.31
CA ASN A 116 -5.17 -1.01 18.55
C ASN A 116 -4.16 -1.48 17.49
N ALA A 117 -3.23 -0.60 17.12
CA ALA A 117 -2.05 -0.90 16.29
C ALA A 117 -1.01 -1.76 17.03
#